data_AF-A0A938Y081-F1
#
_entry.id   AF-A0A938Y081-F1
#
_cell.length_a   1.000
_cell.length_b   1.000
_cell.length_c   1.000
_cell.angle_alpha   90.00
_cell.angle_beta   90.00
_cell.angle_gamma   90.00
#
_symmetry.space_group_name_H-M   'P 1'
#
loop_
_entity.id
_entity.type
_entity.pdbx_description
1 polymer ?
#
loop_
_entity_poly.entity_id
_entity_poly.type
_entity_poly.pdbx_seq_one_letter_code
_entity_poly.pdbx_strand_id
1 'polypeptide(L)' 'MKEDTALVVLNIVTIRPEGQVTVNLKAPIVINLENRMAKQIILNDDKYTIRQPLFTIGAKVANE' A
#
# COMPACT_ATOMS: atom_id res chain seq x y z
N MET A 1 4.02 7.32 -28.17
CA MET A 1 3.61 6.78 -26.85
C MET A 1 4.86 6.74 -26.00
N LYS A 2 4.91 7.41 -24.84
CA LYS A 2 6.08 7.29 -23.97
C LYS A 2 6.15 5.85 -23.48
N GLU A 3 7.32 5.24 -23.64
CA GLU A 3 7.68 3.90 -23.18
C GLU A 3 7.31 3.73 -21.70
N ASP A 4 7.01 2.49 -21.31
CA ASP A 4 6.64 2.08 -19.95
C ASP A 4 7.66 2.63 -18.94
N THR A 5 7.38 3.81 -18.38
CA THR A 5 8.20 4.37 -17.33
C THR A 5 8.20 3.38 -16.17
N ALA A 6 9.39 2.93 -15.78
CA ALA A 6 9.56 1.98 -14.69
C ALA A 6 9.15 2.63 -13.36
N LEU A 7 7.87 2.52 -13.03
CA LEU A 7 7.27 3.02 -11.80
C LEU A 7 7.15 1.90 -10.78
N VAL A 8 7.56 2.17 -9.55
CA VAL A 8 7.32 1.30 -8.40
C VAL A 8 6.30 1.96 -7.49
N VAL A 9 5.27 1.22 -7.09
CA VAL A 9 4.24 1.67 -6.17
C VAL A 9 4.34 0.87 -4.88
N LEU A 10 4.52 1.55 -3.76
CA LEU A 10 4.62 0.97 -2.43
C LEU A 10 3.59 1.60 -1.50
N ASN A 11 3.20 0.88 -0.45
CA ASN A 11 2.38 1.42 0.64
C ASN A 11 3.09 1.21 1.98
N ILE A 12 2.77 2.06 2.95
CA ILE A 12 3.34 2.00 4.29
C ILE A 12 2.50 1.07 5.15
N VAL A 13 3.15 0.08 5.77
CA VAL A 13 2.54 -0.83 6.74
C VAL A 13 2.77 -0.29 8.16
N THR A 14 1.72 -0.29 8.97
CA THR A 14 1.76 -0.01 10.40
C THR A 14 1.49 -1.30 11.16
N ILE A 15 2.47 -1.74 11.95
CA ILE A 15 2.37 -2.92 12.83
C ILE A 15 2.02 -2.42 14.24
N ARG A 16 0.99 -3.01 14.85
CA ARG A 16 0.54 -2.73 16.22
C ARG A 16 0.59 -4.02 17.05
N PRO A 17 0.45 -3.94 18.38
CA PRO A 17 0.27 -5.11 19.23
C PRO A 17 -0.89 -6.00 18.77
N GLU A 18 -0.89 -7.24 19.25
CA GLU A 18 -2.01 -8.20 19.05
C GLU A 18 -2.31 -8.54 17.58
N GLY A 19 -1.29 -8.48 16.71
CA GLY A 19 -1.43 -8.88 15.30
C GLY A 19 -2.23 -7.89 14.45
N GLN A 20 -2.56 -6.71 14.98
CA GLN A 20 -3.23 -5.66 14.21
C GLN A 20 -2.23 -5.01 13.25
N VAL A 21 -2.20 -5.49 12.01
CA VAL A 21 -1.38 -4.94 10.94
C VAL A 21 -2.28 -4.21 9.93
N THR A 22 -1.98 -2.94 9.68
CA THR A 22 -2.72 -2.12 8.71
C THR A 22 -1.78 -1.54 7.66
N VAL A 23 -2.31 -1.23 6.49
CA VAL A 23 -1.61 -0.56 5.39
C VAL A 23 -2.34 0.74 5.03
N ASN A 24 -1.57 1.80 4.74
CA ASN A 24 -2.12 3.07 4.28
C ASN A 24 -2.28 3.06 2.76
N LEU A 25 -3.48 2.75 2.27
CA LEU A 25 -3.80 2.75 0.84
C LEU A 25 -4.18 4.13 0.30
N LYS A 26 -4.52 5.09 1.18
CA LYS A 26 -4.87 6.48 0.79
C LYS A 26 -3.64 7.28 0.35
N ALA A 27 -2.44 6.89 0.78
CA ALA A 27 -1.21 7.62 0.51
C ALA A 27 -0.04 6.72 0.03
N PRO A 28 -0.13 6.14 -1.19
CA PRO A 28 0.96 5.36 -1.77
C PRO A 28 2.22 6.19 -2.02
N ILE A 29 3.37 5.52 -1.98
CA ILE A 29 4.66 6.03 -2.43
C ILE A 29 4.84 5.61 -3.89
N VAL A 30 4.98 6.58 -4.78
CA VAL A 30 5.29 6.35 -6.20
C VAL A 30 6.73 6.74 -6.44
N ILE A 31 7.53 5.80 -6.95
CA ILE A 31 8.94 5.97 -7.28
C ILE A 31 9.11 5.87 -8.78
N ASN A 32 9.67 6.90 -9.39
CA ASN A 32 10.15 6.85 -10.77
C ASN A 32 11.60 6.36 -10.74
N LEU A 33 11.84 5.17 -11.27
CA LEU A 33 13.18 4.55 -11.27
C LEU A 33 14.14 5.21 -12.27
N GLU A 34 13.64 5.85 -13.32
CA GLU A 34 14.47 6.51 -14.34
C GLU A 34 15.21 7.71 -13.77
N ASN A 35 14.51 8.56 -13.02
CA ASN A 35 15.07 9.79 -12.45
C ASN A 35 15.32 9.71 -10.94
N ARG A 36 15.04 8.57 -10.31
CA ARG A 36 15.22 8.31 -8.87
C ARG A 36 14.45 9.29 -7.97
N MET A 37 13.36 9.84 -8.48
CA MET A 37 12.47 10.70 -7.71
C MET A 37 11.30 9.89 -7.15
N ALA A 38 10.86 10.24 -5.95
CA ALA A 38 9.71 9.63 -5.31
C ALA A 38 8.80 10.69 -4.69
N LYS A 39 7.51 10.37 -4.59
CA LYS A 39 6.53 11.17 -3.85
C LYS A 39 5.53 10.26 -3.16
N GLN A 40 5.14 10.62 -1.94
CA GLN A 40 3.94 10.07 -1.31
C GLN A 40 2.73 10.89 -1.75
N ILE A 41 1.77 10.25 -2.43
CA ILE A 41 0.65 10.93 -3.07
C ILE A 41 -0.61 10.63 -2.27
N ILE A 42 -1.29 11.66 -1.75
CA ILE A 42 -2.61 11.50 -1.13
C ILE A 42 -3.65 11.39 -2.26
N LEU A 43 -4.33 10.25 -2.35
CA LEU A 43 -5.37 10.01 -3.34
C LEU A 43 -6.66 10.71 -2.92
N ASN A 44 -7.30 11.44 -3.84
CA ASN A 44 -8.61 12.06 -3.60
C ASN A 44 -9.77 11.09 -3.91
N ASP A 45 -9.62 9.82 -3.54
CA ASP A 45 -10.61 8.75 -3.73
C ASP A 45 -10.94 8.15 -2.36
N ASP A 46 -12.21 8.21 -1.96
CA ASP A 46 -12.70 7.76 -0.65
C ASP A 46 -12.80 6.24 -0.51
N LYS A 47 -12.60 5.49 -1.60
CA LYS A 47 -12.49 4.03 -1.57
C LYS A 47 -11.33 3.54 -0.70
N TYR A 48 -10.25 4.31 -0.62
CA TYR A 48 -9.04 3.90 0.09
C TYR A 48 -8.96 4.53 1.48
N THR A 49 -8.58 3.74 2.47
CA THR A 49 -8.46 4.20 3.86
C THR A 49 -6.99 4.34 4.27
N ILE A 50 -6.74 5.14 5.31
CA ILE A 50 -5.40 5.29 5.92
C ILE A 50 -5.01 4.03 6.71
N ARG A 51 -6.00 3.24 7.16
CA ARG A 51 -5.81 2.05 8.01
C ARG A 51 -6.62 0.89 7.45
N GLN A 52 -6.20 0.38 6.30
CA GLN A 52 -6.77 -0.84 5.76
C GLN A 52 -6.16 -2.04 6.48
N PRO A 53 -6.93 -2.98 7.05
CA PRO A 53 -6.38 -4.22 7.58
C PRO A 53 -5.58 -4.95 6.49
N LEU A 54 -4.33 -5.32 6.79
CA LEU A 54 -3.49 -6.06 5.84
C LEU A 54 -3.93 -7.54 5.76
N PHE A 55 -4.43 -8.06 6.87
CA PHE A 55 -4.98 -9.40 6.98
C PHE A 55 -6.43 -9.31 7.44
N THR A 56 -7.32 -10.00 6.75
CA THR A 56 -8.67 -10.28 7.25
C THR A 56 -8.58 -11.51 8.13
N ILE A 57 -8.73 -11.36 9.45
CA ILE A 57 -8.88 -12.50 10.37
C ILE A 57 -10.15 -13.24 9.94
N GLY A 58 -9.99 -14.34 9.20
CA GLY A 58 -11.10 -15.05 8.54
C GLY A 58 -10.77 -15.67 7.18
N ALA A 59 -9.63 -15.34 6.56
CA ALA A 59 -9.07 -16.15 5.46
C ALA A 59 -8.47 -17.46 6.04
N LYS A 60 -9.36 -18.36 6.48
CA LYS A 60 -9.14 -19.78 6.79
C LYS A 60 -7.68 -20.18 7.11
N VAL A 61 -7.38 -20.34 8.39
CA VAL A 61 -6.71 -21.58 8.81
C VAL A 61 -7.76 -22.68 8.67
N ALA A 62 -7.94 -23.16 7.44
CA ALA A 62 -8.64 -24.40 7.16
C ALA A 62 -7.57 -25.39 6.71
N ASN A 63 -7.31 -26.37 7.59
CA ASN A 63 -6.37 -27.49 7.44
C ASN A 63 -4.90 -27.02 7.54
N GLU A 64 -4.07 -27.48 8.47
CA GLU A 64 -3.95 -28.77 9.17
C GLU A 64 -3.56 -28.57 10.65
#